data_AF-A0A5A7RLH8-F1
#
_entry.id   AF-A0A5A7RLH8-F1
#
_cell.length_a   1.000
_cell.length_b   1.000
_cell.length_c   1.000
_cell.angle_alpha   90.00
_cell.angle_beta   90.00
_cell.angle_gamma   90.00
#
_symmetry.space_group_name_H-M   'P 1'
#
loop_
_entity.id
_entity.type
_entity.pdbx_description
1 polymer ?
#
loop_
_entity_poly.entity_id
_entity_poly.type
_entity_poly.pdbx_seq_one_letter_code
_entity_poly.pdbx_strand_id
1 'polypeptide(L)'
;MGEMGKSIEEFQDAMKALMRKNRNSMNHFQDFMKYVLEPGVLDTKTKELIALGTAITARCKYCIALHVKKCLEIGVTRDEIMEASTVAILMGGGPALTYVSEVKKALDEFE
;
A
#
# COMPACT_ATOMS: atom_id res chain seq x y z
N MET A 1 -4.63 7.86 -16.52
CA MET A 1 -3.99 7.53 -15.23
C MET A 1 -4.22 8.69 -14.28
N GLY A 2 -4.89 8.43 -13.16
CA GLY A 2 -5.24 9.42 -12.15
C GLY A 2 -4.07 9.71 -11.20
N GLU A 3 -4.37 10.38 -10.08
CA GLU A 3 -3.37 10.82 -9.10
C GLU A 3 -2.67 9.64 -8.42
N MET A 4 -3.38 8.54 -8.16
CA MET A 4 -2.83 7.39 -7.44
C MET A 4 -1.92 6.58 -8.36
N GLY A 5 -2.30 6.38 -9.62
CA GLY A 5 -1.44 5.76 -10.63
C GLY A 5 -0.14 6.53 -10.83
N LYS A 6 -0.20 7.87 -10.87
CA LYS A 6 1.01 8.72 -10.92
C LYS A 6 1.88 8.57 -9.68
N SER A 7 1.28 8.47 -8.49
CA SER A 7 2.05 8.24 -7.26
C SER A 7 2.84 6.93 -7.32
N ILE A 8 2.25 5.87 -7.86
CA ILE A 8 2.95 4.59 -8.08
C ILE A 8 4.11 4.76 -9.07
N GLU A 9 3.88 5.45 -10.20
CA GLU A 9 4.91 5.69 -11.22
C GLU A 9 6.11 6.47 -10.66
N GLU A 10 5.85 7.59 -9.96
CA GLU A 10 6.87 8.41 -9.31
C GLU A 10 7.72 7.58 -8.34
N PHE A 11 7.08 6.75 -7.51
CA PHE A 11 7.78 5.85 -6.59
C PHE A 11 8.62 4.81 -7.33
N GLN A 12 8.10 4.19 -8.38
CA GLN A 12 8.82 3.20 -9.16
C GLN A 12 10.06 3.79 -9.84
N ASP A 13 9.95 5.02 -10.35
CA ASP A 13 11.07 5.71 -10.99
C ASP A 13 12.16 6.08 -9.99
N ALA A 14 11.78 6.55 -8.80
CA ALA A 14 12.73 6.76 -7.70
C ALA A 14 13.43 5.46 -7.29
N MET A 15 12.69 4.35 -7.19
CA MET A 15 13.28 3.03 -6.92
C MET A 15 14.26 2.59 -8.01
N LYS A 16 13.92 2.77 -9.30
CA LYS A 16 14.83 2.44 -10.42
C LYS A 16 16.13 3.25 -10.35
N ALA A 17 16.03 4.55 -10.04
CA ALA A 17 17.20 5.40 -9.87
C ALA A 17 18.09 4.91 -8.72
N LEU A 18 17.48 4.50 -7.60
CA LEU A 18 18.20 3.99 -6.44
C LEU A 18 18.83 2.61 -6.71
N MET A 19 18.15 1.72 -7.43
CA MET A 19 18.66 0.41 -7.86
C MET A 19 19.93 0.52 -8.70
N ARG A 20 20.06 1.56 -9.53
CA ARG A 20 21.26 1.80 -10.35
C ARG A 20 22.48 2.17 -9.51
N LYS A 21 22.29 2.87 -8.37
CA LYS A 21 23.38 3.35 -7.50
C LYS A 21 23.68 2.42 -6.32
N ASN A 22 22.65 1.76 -5.78
CA ASN A 22 22.69 0.98 -4.53
C ASN A 22 22.04 -0.39 -4.71
N ARG A 23 22.50 -1.14 -5.73
CA ARG A 23 21.87 -2.39 -6.17
C ARG A 23 21.73 -3.43 -5.06
N ASN A 24 22.77 -3.68 -4.27
CA ASN A 24 22.75 -4.73 -3.25
C ASN A 24 21.70 -4.43 -2.16
N SER A 25 21.71 -3.22 -1.61
CA SER A 25 20.76 -2.82 -0.57
C SER A 25 19.31 -2.90 -1.08
N MET A 26 19.06 -2.44 -2.30
CA MET A 26 17.72 -2.46 -2.87
C MET A 26 17.23 -3.86 -3.25
N ASN A 27 18.11 -4.73 -3.74
CA ASN A 27 17.78 -6.14 -3.97
C ASN A 27 17.35 -6.82 -2.66
N HIS A 28 18.15 -6.68 -1.60
CA HIS A 28 17.83 -7.27 -0.30
C HIS A 28 16.51 -6.75 0.26
N PHE A 29 16.24 -5.45 0.12
CA PHE A 29 14.98 -4.88 0.56
C PHE A 29 13.78 -5.39 -0.26
N GLN A 30 13.92 -5.51 -1.59
CA GLN A 30 12.87 -6.08 -2.44
C GLN A 30 12.59 -7.55 -2.13
N ASP A 31 13.64 -8.34 -1.90
CA ASP A 31 13.49 -9.75 -1.52
C ASP A 31 12.81 -9.89 -0.16
N PHE A 32 13.17 -9.03 0.82
CA PHE A 32 12.47 -8.95 2.09
C PHE A 32 10.98 -8.62 1.94
N MET A 33 10.65 -7.58 1.14
CA MET A 33 9.24 -7.21 0.91
C MET A 33 8.44 -8.35 0.30
N LYS A 34 8.99 -9.03 -0.72
CA LYS A 34 8.35 -10.19 -1.36
C LYS A 34 8.10 -11.31 -0.34
N TYR A 35 9.16 -11.71 0.38
CA TYR A 35 9.08 -12.80 1.34
C TYR A 35 8.07 -12.53 2.47
N VAL A 36 8.02 -11.30 3.00
CA VAL A 36 7.08 -10.95 4.07
C VAL A 36 5.63 -11.02 3.60
N LEU A 37 5.34 -10.69 2.34
CA LEU A 37 3.98 -10.67 1.78
C LEU A 37 3.53 -12.03 1.18
N GLU A 38 4.44 -12.99 1.02
CA GLU A 38 4.09 -14.37 0.64
C GLU A 38 3.16 -15.01 1.68
N PRO A 39 2.20 -15.87 1.28
CA PRO A 39 1.28 -16.52 2.20
C PRO A 39 2.03 -17.43 3.18
N GLY A 40 1.58 -17.46 4.43
CA GLY A 40 2.10 -18.33 5.49
C GLY A 40 1.00 -18.65 6.50
N VAL A 41 1.25 -18.41 7.79
CA VAL A 41 0.19 -18.48 8.82
C VAL A 41 -0.94 -17.49 8.53
N LEU A 42 -0.59 -16.30 8.05
CA LEU A 42 -1.52 -15.34 7.47
C LEU A 42 -1.45 -15.41 5.95
N ASP A 43 -2.61 -15.36 5.31
CA ASP A 43 -2.69 -15.28 3.86
C ASP A 43 -2.25 -13.89 3.34
N THR A 44 -2.04 -13.79 2.03
CA THR A 44 -1.59 -12.54 1.41
C THR A 44 -2.62 -11.42 1.55
N LYS A 45 -3.93 -11.73 1.50
CA LYS A 45 -5.00 -10.73 1.67
C LYS A 45 -4.90 -10.05 3.03
N THR A 46 -4.78 -10.84 4.10
CA THR A 46 -4.64 -10.36 5.47
C THR A 46 -3.37 -9.50 5.63
N LYS A 47 -2.25 -9.95 5.05
CA LYS A 47 -0.98 -9.20 5.12
C LYS A 47 -1.05 -7.87 4.39
N GLU A 48 -1.69 -7.81 3.22
CA GLU A 48 -1.88 -6.56 2.47
C GLU A 48 -2.82 -5.60 3.19
N LEU A 49 -3.90 -6.08 3.83
CA LEU A 49 -4.78 -5.25 4.66
C LEU A 49 -4.03 -4.67 5.87
N ILE A 50 -3.16 -5.44 6.52
CA ILE A 50 -2.27 -4.95 7.59
C ILE A 50 -1.32 -3.89 7.06
N ALA A 51 -0.71 -4.13 5.90
CA ALA A 51 0.20 -3.19 5.26
C ALA A 51 -0.52 -1.87 4.90
N LEU A 52 -1.76 -1.95 4.38
CA LEU A 52 -2.59 -0.80 4.09
C LEU A 52 -2.93 -0.01 5.37
N GLY A 53 -3.36 -0.69 6.44
CA GLY A 53 -3.62 -0.01 7.72
C GLY A 53 -2.38 0.72 8.27
N THR A 54 -1.21 0.10 8.09
CA THR A 54 0.09 0.70 8.43
C THR A 54 0.41 1.89 7.52
N ALA A 55 0.13 1.81 6.22
CA ALA A 55 0.32 2.90 5.27
C ALA A 55 -0.55 4.13 5.60
N ILE A 56 -1.80 3.91 6.00
CA ILE A 56 -2.74 4.97 6.42
C ILE A 56 -2.22 5.65 7.69
N THR A 57 -1.86 4.89 8.72
CA THR A 57 -1.33 5.44 9.98
C THR A 57 0.02 6.13 9.79
N ALA A 58 0.85 5.64 8.86
CA ALA A 58 2.09 6.28 8.43
C ALA A 58 1.88 7.51 7.55
N ARG A 59 0.64 7.81 7.13
CA ARG A 59 0.29 8.98 6.30
C ARG A 59 1.06 9.00 4.97
N CYS A 60 1.26 7.82 4.39
CA CYS A 60 2.07 7.63 3.19
C CYS A 60 1.18 7.41 1.96
N LYS A 61 0.91 8.47 1.17
CA LYS A 61 0.07 8.37 -0.03
C LYS A 61 0.59 7.36 -1.06
N TYR A 62 1.92 7.25 -1.20
CA TYR A 62 2.58 6.30 -2.10
C TYR A 62 2.30 4.86 -1.67
N CYS A 63 2.42 4.58 -0.37
CA CYS A 63 2.16 3.28 0.22
C CYS A 63 0.68 2.91 0.12
N ILE A 64 -0.22 3.87 0.37
CA ILE A 64 -1.67 3.68 0.22
C ILE A 64 -2.01 3.29 -1.23
N ALA A 65 -1.52 4.04 -2.22
CA ALA A 65 -1.77 3.73 -3.63
C ALA A 65 -1.29 2.31 -4.01
N LEU A 66 -0.08 1.94 -3.56
CA LEU A 66 0.50 0.61 -3.82
C LEU A 66 -0.34 -0.52 -3.20
N HIS A 67 -0.66 -0.41 -1.90
CA HIS A 67 -1.33 -1.48 -1.17
C HIS A 67 -2.82 -1.58 -1.51
N VAL A 68 -3.51 -0.47 -1.82
CA VAL A 68 -4.89 -0.54 -2.35
C VAL A 68 -4.91 -1.26 -3.70
N LYS A 69 -4.03 -0.87 -4.63
CA LYS A 69 -3.94 -1.56 -5.93
C LYS A 69 -3.66 -3.05 -5.74
N LYS A 70 -2.72 -3.39 -4.86
CA LYS A 70 -2.36 -4.79 -4.61
C LYS A 70 -3.49 -5.59 -3.97
N CYS A 71 -4.21 -5.00 -3.02
CA CYS A 71 -5.41 -5.58 -2.40
C CYS A 71 -6.45 -5.95 -3.48
N LEU A 72 -6.77 -5.02 -4.39
CA LEU A 72 -7.72 -5.26 -5.47
C LEU A 72 -7.23 -6.37 -6.43
N GLU A 73 -5.95 -6.35 -6.81
CA GLU A 73 -5.35 -7.38 -7.69
C GLU A 73 -5.45 -8.81 -7.12
N ILE A 74 -5.41 -8.95 -5.79
CA ILE A 74 -5.53 -10.26 -5.11
C ILE A 74 -6.97 -10.56 -4.66
N GLY A 75 -7.95 -9.76 -5.07
CA GLY A 75 -9.37 -9.97 -4.83
C GLY A 75 -9.85 -9.61 -3.44
N VAL A 76 -9.18 -8.69 -2.75
CA VAL A 76 -9.76 -7.98 -1.60
C VAL A 76 -10.78 -6.99 -2.13
N THR A 77 -11.95 -6.95 -1.54
CA THR A 77 -13.08 -6.11 -1.93
C THR A 77 -12.92 -4.68 -1.44
N ARG A 78 -13.61 -3.74 -2.10
CA ARG A 78 -13.75 -2.36 -1.62
C ARG A 78 -14.22 -2.32 -0.16
N ASP A 79 -15.18 -3.15 0.21
CA ASP A 79 -15.75 -3.16 1.57
C ASP A 79 -14.72 -3.61 2.61
N GLU A 80 -13.94 -4.65 2.34
CA GLU A 80 -12.83 -5.10 3.21
C GLU A 80 -11.76 -4.00 3.37
N ILE A 81 -11.43 -3.28 2.30
CA ILE A 81 -10.48 -2.15 2.32
C ILE A 81 -11.00 -1.00 3.18
N MET A 82 -12.29 -0.66 3.06
CA MET A 82 -12.92 0.40 3.86
C MET A 82 -13.05 0.02 5.33
N GLU A 83 -13.33 -1.26 5.64
CA GLU A 83 -13.35 -1.77 7.01
C GLU A 83 -11.95 -1.68 7.65
N ALA A 84 -10.91 -2.15 6.97
CA ALA A 84 -9.53 -2.02 7.44
C ALA A 84 -9.09 -0.56 7.63
N SER A 85 -9.56 0.35 6.77
CA SER A 85 -9.33 1.79 6.93
C SER A 85 -9.95 2.34 8.21
N THR A 86 -11.11 1.83 8.62
CA THR A 86 -11.75 2.20 9.89
C THR A 86 -10.95 1.71 11.09
N VAL A 87 -10.36 0.51 11.01
CA VAL A 87 -9.41 0.01 12.02
C VAL A 87 -8.16 0.89 12.09
N ALA A 88 -7.65 1.36 10.95
CA ALA A 88 -6.52 2.30 10.93
C ALA A 88 -6.86 3.64 11.60
N ILE A 89 -8.11 4.14 11.43
CA ILE A 89 -8.59 5.35 12.10
C ILE A 89 -8.67 5.17 13.61
N LEU A 90 -9.13 4.01 14.10
CA LEU A 90 -9.13 3.70 15.54
C LEU A 90 -7.74 3.91 16.15
N MET A 91 -6.68 3.49 15.44
CA MET A 91 -5.31 3.56 15.93
C MET A 91 -4.64 4.91 15.68
N GLY A 92 -4.95 5.58 14.56
CA GLY A 92 -4.28 6.81 14.13
C GLY A 92 -5.07 8.11 14.36
N GLY A 93 -6.32 8.01 14.80
CA GLY A 93 -7.21 9.15 15.09
C GLY A 93 -7.50 10.04 13.87
N GLY A 94 -7.79 11.31 14.15
CA GLY A 94 -8.09 12.33 13.12
C GLY A 94 -7.06 12.42 11.99
N PRO A 95 -5.74 12.36 12.25
CA PRO A 95 -4.73 12.35 11.18
C PRO A 95 -4.82 11.15 10.24
N ALA A 96 -5.19 9.96 10.72
CA ALA A 96 -5.41 8.81 9.84
C ALA A 96 -6.68 8.98 9.00
N LEU A 97 -7.74 9.55 9.58
CA LEU A 97 -9.00 9.82 8.88
C LEU A 97 -8.80 10.68 7.63
N THR A 98 -7.92 11.70 7.66
CA THR A 98 -7.70 12.54 6.48
C THR A 98 -7.11 11.77 5.30
N TYR A 99 -6.35 10.69 5.57
CA TYR A 99 -5.73 9.87 4.52
C TYR A 99 -6.66 8.79 3.95
N VAL A 100 -7.84 8.58 4.52
CA VAL A 100 -8.90 7.77 3.89
C VAL A 100 -9.33 8.40 2.56
N SER A 101 -9.16 9.71 2.39
CA SER A 101 -9.36 10.36 1.09
C SER A 101 -8.47 9.78 -0.01
N GLU A 102 -7.22 9.42 0.30
CA GLU A 102 -6.29 8.78 -0.64
C GLU A 102 -6.68 7.31 -0.91
N VAL A 103 -7.17 6.60 0.11
CA VAL A 103 -7.74 5.25 -0.06
C VAL A 103 -8.91 5.29 -1.03
N LYS A 104 -9.84 6.23 -0.83
CA LYS A 104 -11.01 6.41 -1.71
C LYS A 104 -10.58 6.72 -3.15
N LYS A 105 -9.64 7.65 -3.36
CA LYS A 105 -9.11 7.95 -4.71
C LYS A 105 -8.49 6.72 -5.36
N ALA A 106 -7.75 5.91 -4.59
CA ALA A 106 -7.11 4.70 -5.12
C ALA A 106 -8.15 3.62 -5.49
N LEU A 107 -9.16 3.42 -4.65
CA LEU A 107 -10.29 2.54 -4.95
C LEU A 107 -11.02 2.98 -6.21
N ASP A 108 -11.35 4.26 -6.34
CA ASP A 108 -12.07 4.80 -7.51
C ASP A 108 -11.24 4.76 -8.81
N GLU A 109 -9.91 4.69 -8.71
CA GLU A 109 -9.02 4.63 -9.88
C GLU A 109 -8.67 3.21 -10.32
N PHE A 110 -8.57 2.26 -9.39
CA PHE A 110 -8.05 0.91 -9.66
C PHE A 110 -9.11 -0.19 -9.70
N GLU A 111 -10.34 0.10 -9.32
CA GLU A 111 -11.51 -0.78 -9.46
C GLU A 111 -12.27 -0.49 -10.77
#